data_AF-A0AAX3EA12-F1
#
_entry.id   AF-A0AAX3EA12-F1
#
_cell.length_a   1.000
_cell.length_b   1.000
_cell.length_c   1.000
_cell.angle_alpha   90.00
_cell.angle_beta   90.00
_cell.angle_gamma   90.00
#
_symmetry.space_group_name_H-M   'P 1'
#
loop_
_entity.id
_entity.type
_entity.pdbx_description
1 polymer ?
#
loop_
_entity_poly.entity_id
_entity_poly.type
_entity_poly.pdbx_seq_one_letter_code
_entity_poly.pdbx_strand_id
1 'polypeptide(L)'
;MPGDVFEQFAEDYDRWFEEHRAEYHAELARIRRLFPRPDSRALEVGVGSGRFAAPLGVALGLEPSRALGRMARRRGIEVIRGRAESIPIRDGSCSSALMVTVICFLDDPVLAFEEIHRVLVPGGTLVLGFIERDGEVARKYLHEKGKHRFLSRARLYSSDEVRQLLGRTGFRVAEVDSRAGFLVIAARKGR
;
A
#
# COMPACT_ATOMS: atom_id res chain seq x y z
N MET A 1 0.20 16.65 9.22
CA MET A 1 0.63 17.91 8.58
C MET A 1 -0.62 18.70 8.22
N PRO A 2 -0.73 20.00 8.51
CA PRO A 2 -1.81 20.82 7.95
C PRO A 2 -1.77 20.72 6.41
N GLY A 3 -2.86 20.31 5.76
CA GLY A 3 -2.92 20.18 4.29
C GLY A 3 -2.74 18.77 3.73
N ASP A 4 -2.73 17.72 4.57
CA ASP A 4 -2.83 16.34 4.08
C ASP A 4 -4.20 16.08 3.45
N VAL A 5 -4.21 15.83 2.14
CA VAL A 5 -5.42 15.59 1.35
C VAL A 5 -6.19 14.37 1.85
N PHE A 6 -5.51 13.37 2.42
CA PHE A 6 -6.14 12.16 2.95
C PHE A 6 -6.77 12.37 4.33
N GLU A 7 -6.34 13.37 5.10
CA GLU A 7 -7.03 13.77 6.33
C GLU A 7 -8.29 14.57 6.00
N GLN A 8 -8.21 15.48 5.00
CA GLN A 8 -9.32 16.37 4.64
C GLN A 8 -10.43 15.68 3.85
N PHE A 9 -10.08 14.75 2.95
CA PHE A 9 -11.00 14.12 2.01
C PHE A 9 -11.12 12.61 2.22
N ALA A 10 -10.99 12.13 3.47
CA ALA A 10 -11.03 10.72 3.82
C ALA A 10 -12.32 10.00 3.34
N GLU A 11 -13.47 10.67 3.42
CA GLU A 11 -14.74 10.12 2.96
C GLU A 11 -14.78 9.96 1.43
N ASP A 12 -14.26 10.94 0.69
CA ASP A 12 -14.21 10.88 -0.77
C ASP A 12 -13.23 9.80 -1.25
N TYR A 13 -12.09 9.66 -0.57
CA TYR A 13 -11.18 8.54 -0.77
C TYR A 13 -11.91 7.19 -0.59
N ASP A 14 -12.65 7.03 0.50
CA ASP A 14 -13.30 5.75 0.78
C ASP A 14 -14.50 5.47 -0.14
N ARG A 15 -15.22 6.51 -0.55
CA ARG A 15 -16.34 6.45 -1.50
C ARG A 15 -15.91 5.97 -2.88
N TRP A 16 -14.70 6.30 -3.31
CA TRP A 16 -14.15 5.82 -4.58
C TRP A 16 -14.25 4.30 -4.73
N PHE A 17 -13.98 3.54 -3.65
CA PHE A 17 -14.07 2.08 -3.65
C PHE A 17 -15.50 1.54 -3.76
N GLU A 18 -16.51 2.31 -3.33
CA GLU A 18 -17.92 1.97 -3.53
C GLU A 18 -18.41 2.28 -4.95
N GLU A 19 -17.88 3.34 -5.56
CA GLU A 19 -18.22 3.75 -6.93
C GLU A 19 -17.53 2.87 -7.99
N HIS A 20 -16.33 2.35 -7.68
CA HIS A 20 -15.48 1.56 -8.57
C HIS A 20 -15.31 0.13 -8.04
N ARG A 21 -16.43 -0.49 -7.62
CA ARG A 21 -16.43 -1.80 -6.97
C ARG A 21 -15.80 -2.89 -7.83
N ALA A 22 -16.09 -2.92 -9.12
CA ALA A 22 -15.55 -3.95 -10.01
C ALA A 22 -14.02 -3.87 -10.10
N GLU A 23 -13.47 -2.66 -10.28
CA GLU A 23 -12.04 -2.40 -10.32
C GLU A 23 -11.38 -2.78 -8.98
N TYR A 24 -11.94 -2.30 -7.86
CA TYR A 24 -11.44 -2.62 -6.53
C TYR A 24 -11.43 -4.14 -6.25
N HIS A 25 -12.51 -4.86 -6.58
CA HIS A 25 -12.56 -6.31 -6.35
C HIS A 25 -11.55 -7.07 -7.23
N ALA A 26 -11.32 -6.61 -8.47
CA ALA A 26 -10.30 -7.19 -9.34
C ALA A 26 -8.88 -6.98 -8.78
N GLU A 27 -8.56 -5.78 -8.28
CA GLU A 27 -7.29 -5.47 -7.62
C GLU A 27 -7.12 -6.28 -6.33
N LEU A 28 -8.15 -6.32 -5.47
CA LEU A 28 -8.17 -7.08 -4.23
C LEU A 28 -7.94 -8.58 -4.48
N ALA A 29 -8.56 -9.16 -5.51
CA ALA A 29 -8.38 -10.57 -5.86
C ALA A 29 -6.93 -10.88 -6.27
N ARG A 30 -6.28 -9.98 -7.02
CA ARG A 30 -4.87 -10.12 -7.42
C ARG A 30 -3.93 -9.99 -6.23
N ILE A 31 -4.18 -9.01 -5.35
CA ILE A 31 -3.42 -8.87 -4.09
C ILE A 31 -3.59 -10.12 -3.24
N ARG A 32 -4.82 -10.61 -3.05
CA ARG A 32 -5.12 -11.83 -2.29
C ARG A 32 -4.38 -13.06 -2.81
N ARG A 33 -4.19 -13.17 -4.13
CA ARG A 33 -3.47 -14.29 -4.75
C ARG A 33 -1.99 -14.31 -4.38
N LEU A 34 -1.37 -13.13 -4.29
CA LEU A 34 0.07 -12.99 -4.02
C LEU A 34 0.38 -12.85 -2.53
N PHE A 35 -0.57 -12.31 -1.75
CA PHE A 35 -0.38 -12.11 -0.33
C PHE A 35 -0.50 -13.43 0.42
N PRO A 36 0.50 -13.81 1.25
CA PRO A 36 0.38 -15.00 2.07
C PRO A 36 -0.84 -14.87 2.99
N ARG A 37 -1.44 -16.01 3.36
CA ARG A 37 -2.55 -16.03 4.31
C ARG A 37 -2.13 -15.28 5.59
N PRO A 38 -2.83 -14.20 5.97
CA PRO A 38 -2.38 -13.37 7.08
C PRO A 38 -2.40 -14.14 8.39
N ASP A 39 -1.33 -14.00 9.18
CA ASP A 39 -1.30 -14.37 10.59
C ASP A 39 -1.42 -13.09 11.45
N SER A 40 -1.32 -13.24 12.78
CA SER A 40 -1.39 -12.11 13.71
C SER A 40 -0.23 -11.11 13.59
N ARG A 41 0.77 -11.38 12.74
CA ARG A 41 1.96 -10.55 12.50
C ARG A 41 1.96 -9.93 11.11
N ALA A 42 0.87 -10.04 10.36
CA ALA A 42 0.69 -9.31 9.11
C ALA A 42 0.41 -7.82 9.38
N LEU A 43 1.10 -6.95 8.64
CA LEU A 43 0.96 -5.50 8.73
C LEU A 43 0.53 -4.92 7.38
N GLU A 44 -0.44 -4.00 7.35
CA GLU A 44 -0.62 -3.10 6.20
C GLU A 44 0.00 -1.73 6.49
N VAL A 45 0.96 -1.31 5.66
CA VAL A 45 1.62 -0.01 5.75
C VAL A 45 0.89 0.99 4.87
N GLY A 46 0.38 2.07 5.48
CA GLY A 46 -0.59 2.98 4.86
C GLY A 46 -1.94 2.31 4.70
N VAL A 47 -2.50 1.77 5.79
CA VAL A 47 -3.75 1.00 5.79
C VAL A 47 -4.97 1.81 5.34
N GLY A 48 -4.87 3.14 5.33
CA GLY A 48 -5.94 4.02 4.90
C GLY A 48 -7.21 3.75 5.71
N SER A 49 -8.33 3.60 5.01
CA SER A 49 -9.61 3.27 5.63
C SER A 49 -9.78 1.77 5.90
N GLY A 50 -8.78 0.93 5.64
CA GLY A 50 -8.83 -0.52 5.85
C GLY A 50 -9.53 -1.29 4.72
N ARG A 51 -9.57 -0.72 3.50
CA ARG A 51 -10.21 -1.34 2.32
C ARG A 51 -9.54 -2.64 1.89
N PHE A 52 -8.23 -2.79 2.11
CA PHE A 52 -7.52 -4.02 1.75
C PHE A 52 -7.30 -4.91 2.98
N ALA A 53 -6.84 -4.36 4.11
CA ALA A 53 -6.65 -5.12 5.35
C ALA A 53 -7.87 -5.95 5.77
N ALA A 54 -9.04 -5.33 5.88
CA ALA A 54 -10.24 -5.98 6.42
C ALA A 54 -10.67 -7.22 5.62
N PRO A 55 -10.89 -7.14 4.29
CA PRO A 55 -11.28 -8.33 3.53
C PRO A 55 -10.13 -9.33 3.36
N LEU A 56 -8.86 -8.96 3.53
CA LEU A 56 -7.73 -9.90 3.49
C LEU A 56 -7.52 -10.63 4.83
N GLY A 57 -8.01 -10.06 5.95
CA GLY A 57 -7.80 -10.57 7.29
C GLY A 57 -6.51 -10.06 7.95
N VAL A 58 -5.96 -8.95 7.48
CA VAL A 58 -4.84 -8.26 8.15
C VAL A 58 -5.40 -7.48 9.31
N ALA A 59 -4.95 -7.76 10.54
CA ALA A 59 -5.50 -7.13 11.74
C ALA A 59 -4.78 -5.84 12.14
N LEU A 60 -3.52 -5.64 11.72
CA LEU A 60 -2.69 -4.51 12.10
C LEU A 60 -2.39 -3.59 10.91
N GLY A 61 -2.55 -2.29 11.11
CA GLY A 61 -2.25 -1.28 10.10
C GLY A 61 -1.48 -0.08 10.64
N LEU A 62 -0.62 0.50 9.80
CA LEU A 62 0.07 1.77 10.05
C LEU A 62 -0.58 2.87 9.21
N GLU A 63 -1.00 3.98 9.83
CA GLU A 63 -1.65 5.07 9.09
C GLU A 63 -1.37 6.45 9.73
N PRO A 64 -0.83 7.43 8.97
CA PRO A 64 -0.62 8.78 9.49
C PRO A 64 -1.92 9.60 9.67
N SER A 65 -2.91 9.44 8.77
CA SER A 65 -4.19 10.15 8.77
C SER A 65 -5.09 9.65 9.89
N ARG A 66 -5.50 10.57 10.77
CA ARG A 66 -6.42 10.26 11.86
C ARG A 66 -7.80 9.91 11.31
N ALA A 67 -8.27 10.62 10.29
CA ALA A 67 -9.56 10.38 9.66
C ALA A 67 -9.65 8.97 9.05
N LEU A 68 -8.69 8.59 8.20
CA LEU A 68 -8.65 7.25 7.61
C LEU A 68 -8.45 6.17 8.66
N GLY A 69 -7.52 6.37 9.59
CA GLY A 69 -7.29 5.43 10.69
C GLY A 69 -8.53 5.22 11.58
N ARG A 70 -9.42 6.20 11.72
CA ARG A 70 -10.73 5.99 12.41
C ARG A 70 -11.66 5.09 11.59
N MET A 71 -11.65 5.20 10.27
CA MET A 71 -12.45 4.34 9.38
C MET A 71 -11.94 2.89 9.42
N ALA A 72 -10.62 2.70 9.37
CA ALA A 72 -10.00 1.37 9.50
C ALA A 72 -10.35 0.69 10.83
N ARG A 73 -10.30 1.43 11.96
CA ARG A 73 -10.73 0.89 13.26
C ARG A 73 -12.18 0.43 13.28
N ARG A 74 -13.09 1.14 12.60
CA ARG A 74 -14.50 0.70 12.45
C ARG A 74 -14.64 -0.58 11.62
N ARG A 75 -13.63 -0.94 10.82
CA ARG A 75 -13.55 -2.20 10.08
C ARG A 75 -12.80 -3.31 10.84
N GLY A 76 -12.52 -3.10 12.13
CA GLY A 76 -11.86 -4.09 12.99
C GLY A 76 -10.34 -4.10 12.91
N ILE A 77 -9.72 -3.07 12.34
CA ILE A 77 -8.26 -2.97 12.22
C ILE A 77 -7.68 -2.25 13.45
N GLU A 78 -6.67 -2.86 14.07
CA GLU A 78 -5.82 -2.15 15.02
C GLU A 78 -4.91 -1.19 14.24
N VAL A 79 -4.98 0.10 14.54
CA VAL A 79 -4.24 1.12 13.80
C VAL A 79 -3.20 1.78 14.68
N ILE A 80 -1.95 1.62 14.30
CA ILE A 80 -0.82 2.38 14.82
C ILE A 80 -0.69 3.65 14.00
N ARG A 81 -0.61 4.81 14.67
CA ARG A 81 -0.38 6.08 13.98
C ARG A 81 1.12 6.25 13.74
N GLY A 82 1.52 6.34 12.49
CA GLY A 82 2.91 6.53 12.11
C GLY A 82 3.07 6.65 10.60
N ARG A 83 4.32 6.80 10.16
CA ARG A 83 4.67 6.95 8.74
C ARG A 83 5.47 5.74 8.27
N ALA A 84 5.39 5.41 6.99
CA ALA A 84 6.12 4.27 6.44
C ALA A 84 7.64 4.43 6.59
N GLU A 85 8.13 5.67 6.58
CA GLU A 85 9.53 6.04 6.73
C GLU A 85 10.05 5.96 8.19
N SER A 86 9.16 5.67 9.16
CA SER A 86 9.53 5.45 10.57
C SER A 86 8.43 4.65 11.25
N ILE A 87 8.51 3.32 11.13
CA ILE A 87 7.53 2.36 11.62
C ILE A 87 7.83 2.06 13.09
N PRO A 88 6.94 2.41 14.03
CA PRO A 88 7.14 2.18 15.47
C PRO A 88 6.80 0.73 15.86
N ILE A 89 7.39 -0.23 15.14
CA ILE A 89 7.25 -1.67 15.34
C ILE A 89 8.67 -2.25 15.46
N ARG A 90 8.82 -3.28 16.29
CA ARG A 90 10.11 -3.92 16.54
C ARG A 90 10.67 -4.60 15.28
N ASP A 91 11.99 -4.66 15.19
CA ASP A 91 12.70 -5.43 14.16
C ASP A 91 12.25 -6.90 14.14
N GLY A 92 12.05 -7.44 12.94
CA GLY A 92 11.75 -8.86 12.76
C GLY A 92 10.47 -9.34 13.47
N SER A 93 9.48 -8.48 13.71
CA SER A 93 8.22 -8.89 14.35
C SER A 93 7.07 -9.15 13.37
N CYS A 94 7.19 -8.73 12.10
CA CYS A 94 6.16 -8.93 11.08
C CYS A 94 6.47 -10.13 10.18
N SER A 95 5.47 -10.98 9.93
CA SER A 95 5.58 -12.14 9.03
C SER A 95 5.42 -11.73 7.55
N SER A 96 4.51 -10.79 7.31
CA SER A 96 4.23 -10.20 6.01
C SER A 96 3.84 -8.72 6.14
N ALA A 97 4.08 -7.97 5.07
CA ALA A 97 3.72 -6.58 4.94
C ALA A 97 2.94 -6.38 3.63
N LEU A 98 1.90 -5.58 3.69
CA LEU A 98 1.10 -5.14 2.55
C LEU A 98 1.26 -3.63 2.38
N MET A 99 1.39 -3.15 1.15
CA MET A 99 1.37 -1.73 0.82
C MET A 99 0.58 -1.53 -0.48
N VAL A 100 -0.56 -0.86 -0.43
CA VAL A 100 -1.43 -0.67 -1.61
C VAL A 100 -1.61 0.81 -1.91
N THR A 101 -1.15 1.24 -3.09
CA THR A 101 -1.19 2.62 -3.61
C THR A 101 -0.57 3.68 -2.69
N VAL A 102 0.30 3.27 -1.76
CA VAL A 102 0.99 4.18 -0.81
C VAL A 102 2.30 4.72 -1.36
N ILE A 103 3.07 3.92 -2.12
CA ILE A 103 4.38 4.31 -2.65
C ILE A 103 4.36 5.66 -3.38
N CYS A 104 3.24 5.97 -4.03
CA CYS A 104 3.07 7.21 -4.77
C CYS A 104 3.00 8.48 -3.90
N PHE A 105 2.87 8.33 -2.58
CA PHE A 105 2.69 9.41 -1.61
C PHE A 105 3.78 9.43 -0.53
N LEU A 106 4.82 8.61 -0.68
CA LEU A 106 5.96 8.58 0.25
C LEU A 106 6.87 9.79 0.01
N ASP A 107 7.43 10.33 1.10
CA ASP A 107 8.47 11.36 1.01
C ASP A 107 9.79 10.72 0.56
N ASP A 108 10.10 9.55 1.12
CA ASP A 108 11.27 8.74 0.76
C ASP A 108 10.90 7.25 0.64
N PRO A 109 10.76 6.72 -0.59
CA PRO A 109 10.43 5.32 -0.81
C PRO A 109 11.57 4.37 -0.42
N VAL A 110 12.83 4.81 -0.43
CA VAL A 110 13.97 3.99 -0.01
C VAL A 110 13.87 3.76 1.49
N LEU A 111 13.74 4.83 2.27
CA LEU A 111 13.63 4.75 3.73
C LEU A 111 12.39 3.94 4.17
N ALA A 112 11.25 4.11 3.49
CA ALA A 112 10.07 3.32 3.76
C ALA A 112 10.29 1.81 3.51
N PHE A 113 10.97 1.45 2.42
CA PHE A 113 11.29 0.04 2.17
C PHE A 113 12.35 -0.50 3.12
N GLU A 114 13.32 0.29 3.57
CA GLU A 114 14.26 -0.09 4.63
C GLU A 114 13.53 -0.39 5.95
N GLU A 115 12.56 0.44 6.34
CA GLU A 115 11.74 0.21 7.53
C GLU A 115 10.86 -1.03 7.41
N ILE A 116 10.22 -1.24 6.26
CA ILE A 116 9.45 -2.47 5.99
C ILE A 116 10.38 -3.68 6.05
N HIS A 117 11.57 -3.58 5.46
CA HIS A 117 12.57 -4.64 5.53
C HIS A 117 12.98 -4.90 6.99
N ARG A 118 13.20 -3.86 7.81
CA ARG A 118 13.59 -3.99 9.23
C ARG A 118 12.52 -4.74 10.03
N VAL A 119 11.25 -4.37 9.91
CA VAL A 119 10.17 -4.99 10.70
C VAL A 119 9.83 -6.41 10.25
N LEU A 120 10.10 -6.78 8.99
CA LEU A 120 9.88 -8.14 8.50
C LEU A 120 10.88 -9.15 9.10
N VAL A 121 10.41 -10.35 9.42
CA VAL A 121 11.28 -11.51 9.72
C VAL A 121 12.15 -11.88 8.51
N PRO A 122 13.31 -12.54 8.70
CA PRO A 122 14.06 -13.13 7.59
C PRO A 122 13.16 -14.03 6.72
N GLY A 123 13.17 -13.80 5.40
CA GLY A 123 12.29 -14.50 4.46
C GLY A 123 10.82 -14.05 4.44
N GLY A 124 10.46 -13.04 5.25
CA GLY A 124 9.14 -12.40 5.24
C GLY A 124 8.79 -11.80 3.89
N THR A 125 7.48 -11.63 3.65
CA THR A 125 6.96 -11.18 2.34
C THR A 125 6.47 -9.74 2.42
N LEU A 126 6.89 -8.91 1.47
CA LEU A 126 6.19 -7.68 1.11
C LEU A 126 5.33 -7.93 -0.13
N VAL A 127 4.05 -7.58 -0.09
CA VAL A 127 3.23 -7.42 -1.29
C VAL A 127 2.90 -5.95 -1.49
N LEU A 128 3.16 -5.46 -2.69
CA LEU A 128 2.98 -4.08 -3.06
C LEU A 128 2.04 -3.99 -4.26
N GLY A 129 0.95 -3.23 -4.13
CA GLY A 129 0.03 -2.88 -5.20
C GLY A 129 0.18 -1.41 -5.58
N PHE A 130 0.30 -1.06 -6.86
CA PHE A 130 0.46 0.34 -7.29
C PHE A 130 0.00 0.57 -8.73
N ILE A 131 -0.29 1.83 -9.03
CA ILE A 131 -0.66 2.28 -10.37
C ILE A 131 0.63 2.50 -11.18
N GLU A 132 0.73 1.85 -12.35
CA GLU A 132 1.87 2.02 -13.25
C GLU A 132 1.82 3.38 -13.93
N ARG A 133 2.94 4.11 -13.94
CA ARG A 133 3.05 5.43 -14.60
C ARG A 133 2.56 5.41 -16.05
N ASP A 134 2.93 4.38 -16.81
CA ASP A 134 2.62 4.27 -18.23
C ASP A 134 1.37 3.40 -18.50
N GLY A 135 0.69 2.96 -17.44
CA GLY A 135 -0.49 2.11 -17.49
C GLY A 135 -1.78 2.82 -17.90
N GLU A 136 -2.78 2.03 -18.30
CA GLU A 136 -4.09 2.54 -18.69
C GLU A 136 -4.81 3.29 -17.57
N VAL A 137 -4.70 2.82 -16.32
CA VAL A 137 -5.19 3.52 -15.13
C VAL A 137 -4.61 4.93 -15.06
N ALA A 138 -3.27 5.07 -15.03
CA ALA A 138 -2.63 6.38 -14.94
C ALA A 138 -3.09 7.34 -16.05
N ARG A 139 -3.15 6.85 -17.30
CA ARG A 139 -3.65 7.64 -18.44
C ARG A 139 -5.10 8.10 -18.23
N LYS A 140 -6.01 7.19 -17.88
CA LYS A 140 -7.42 7.52 -17.62
C LYS A 140 -7.55 8.59 -16.52
N TYR A 141 -6.84 8.42 -15.41
CA TYR A 141 -6.89 9.38 -14.30
C TYR A 141 -6.24 10.73 -14.59
N LEU A 142 -5.24 10.79 -15.47
CA LEU A 142 -4.63 12.06 -15.91
C LEU A 142 -5.53 12.84 -16.89
N HIS A 143 -6.42 12.14 -17.61
CA HIS A 143 -7.34 12.77 -18.58
C HIS A 143 -8.72 13.14 -18.00
N GLU A 144 -9.16 12.54 -16.89
CA GLU A 144 -10.44 12.87 -16.23
C GLU A 144 -10.35 14.16 -15.39
N LYS A 145 -10.64 15.31 -16.03
CA LYS A 145 -10.75 16.62 -15.36
C LYS A 145 -11.71 16.55 -14.15
N GLY A 146 -11.20 16.85 -12.95
CA GLY A 146 -12.00 17.06 -11.73
C GLY A 146 -11.83 16.03 -10.61
N LYS A 147 -11.20 14.88 -10.88
CA LYS A 147 -10.94 13.83 -9.86
C LYS A 147 -9.50 13.82 -9.32
N HIS A 148 -8.67 14.78 -9.73
CA HIS A 148 -7.22 14.82 -9.47
C HIS A 148 -6.77 15.14 -8.03
N ARG A 149 -7.66 15.22 -7.03
CA ARG A 149 -7.28 15.75 -5.70
C ARG A 149 -6.15 14.94 -5.04
N PHE A 150 -6.19 13.62 -5.18
CA PHE A 150 -5.17 12.72 -4.67
C PHE A 150 -4.04 12.54 -5.69
N LEU A 151 -4.36 12.14 -6.93
CA LEU A 151 -3.34 11.78 -7.92
C LEU A 151 -2.49 12.96 -8.41
N SER A 152 -2.97 14.22 -8.29
CA SER A 152 -2.14 15.41 -8.60
C SER A 152 -0.92 15.54 -7.68
N ARG A 153 -0.95 14.91 -6.51
CA ARG A 153 0.17 14.85 -5.56
C ARG A 153 0.93 13.53 -5.62
N ALA A 154 0.52 12.61 -6.48
CA ALA A 154 1.12 11.29 -6.57
C ALA A 154 2.35 11.31 -7.48
N ARG A 155 3.44 10.71 -7.03
CA ARG A 155 4.55 10.31 -7.91
C ARG A 155 4.27 8.92 -8.44
N LEU A 156 4.08 8.78 -9.74
CA LEU A 156 3.90 7.46 -10.37
C LEU A 156 5.24 6.83 -10.73
N TYR A 157 5.31 5.50 -10.61
CA TYR A 157 6.50 4.71 -10.85
C TYR A 157 6.25 3.67 -11.94
N SER A 158 7.28 3.33 -12.71
CA SER A 158 7.29 2.13 -13.55
C SER A 158 7.57 0.87 -12.73
N SER A 159 7.26 -0.29 -13.31
CA SER A 159 7.65 -1.59 -12.73
C SER A 159 9.15 -1.64 -12.40
N ASP A 160 10.01 -1.21 -13.32
CA ASP A 160 11.46 -1.31 -13.15
C ASP A 160 12.00 -0.38 -12.07
N GLU A 161 11.47 0.83 -11.93
CA GLU A 161 11.85 1.73 -10.83
C GLU A 161 11.53 1.10 -9.46
N VAL A 162 10.33 0.51 -9.32
CA VAL A 162 9.94 -0.16 -8.07
C VAL A 162 10.82 -1.38 -7.80
N ARG A 163 11.13 -2.18 -8.83
CA ARG A 163 12.01 -3.36 -8.69
C ARG A 163 13.43 -2.97 -8.29
N GLN A 164 13.96 -1.86 -8.82
CA GLN A 164 15.27 -1.32 -8.43
C GLN A 164 15.27 -0.83 -6.99
N LEU A 165 14.22 -0.10 -6.57
CA LEU A 165 14.07 0.34 -5.18
C LEU A 165 14.05 -0.85 -4.22
N LEU A 166 13.22 -1.86 -4.50
CA LEU A 166 13.15 -3.10 -3.73
C LEU A 166 14.52 -3.81 -3.63
N GLY A 167 15.23 -3.94 -4.76
CA GLY A 167 16.54 -4.59 -4.79
C GLY A 167 17.58 -3.85 -3.95
N ARG A 168 17.59 -2.51 -3.99
CA ARG A 168 18.51 -1.68 -3.21
C ARG A 168 18.28 -1.77 -1.69
N THR A 169 17.06 -2.11 -1.27
CA THR A 169 16.68 -2.21 0.15
C THR A 169 16.59 -3.66 0.64
N GLY A 170 17.28 -4.59 -0.02
CA GLY A 170 17.42 -5.97 0.45
C GLY A 170 16.26 -6.91 0.10
N PHE A 171 15.30 -6.47 -0.72
CA PHE A 171 14.25 -7.36 -1.22
C PHE A 171 14.65 -8.06 -2.51
N ARG A 172 14.15 -9.29 -2.68
CA ARG A 172 14.19 -10.03 -3.95
C ARG A 172 12.77 -10.20 -4.46
N VAL A 173 12.51 -9.73 -5.67
CA VAL A 173 11.22 -9.89 -6.33
C VAL A 173 10.98 -11.36 -6.64
N ALA A 174 9.86 -11.91 -6.17
CA ALA A 174 9.48 -13.31 -6.33
C ALA A 174 8.41 -13.49 -7.42
N GLU A 175 7.43 -12.60 -7.46
CA GLU A 175 6.35 -12.65 -8.45
C GLU A 175 5.91 -11.22 -8.82
N VAL A 176 5.52 -11.04 -10.09
CA VAL A 176 4.94 -9.80 -10.61
C VAL A 176 3.66 -10.15 -11.37
N ASP A 177 2.57 -9.48 -11.03
CA ASP A 177 1.31 -9.53 -11.75
C ASP A 177 1.04 -8.11 -12.28
N SER A 178 1.02 -7.92 -13.59
CA SER A 178 0.68 -6.64 -14.23
C SER A 178 -0.56 -6.82 -15.11
N ARG A 179 -1.63 -6.07 -14.80
CA ARG A 179 -2.89 -6.08 -15.58
C ARG A 179 -3.57 -4.73 -15.50
N ALA A 180 -4.08 -4.28 -16.65
CA ALA A 180 -4.88 -3.06 -16.80
C ALA A 180 -4.24 -1.78 -16.23
N GLY A 181 -2.90 -1.72 -16.07
CA GLY A 181 -2.20 -0.56 -15.48
C GLY A 181 -2.10 -0.54 -13.96
N PHE A 182 -2.52 -1.62 -13.28
CA PHE A 182 -2.25 -1.85 -11.86
C PHE A 182 -1.28 -3.03 -11.71
N LEU A 183 -0.17 -2.82 -11.00
CA LEU A 183 0.82 -3.84 -10.71
C LEU A 183 0.69 -4.34 -9.29
N VAL A 184 0.89 -5.65 -9.11
CA VAL A 184 1.08 -6.30 -7.82
C VAL A 184 2.43 -7.02 -7.86
N ILE A 185 3.32 -6.67 -6.94
CA ILE A 185 4.64 -7.28 -6.79
C ILE A 185 4.69 -7.99 -5.44
N ALA A 186 5.05 -9.27 -5.44
CA ALA A 186 5.44 -9.99 -4.24
C ALA A 186 6.97 -10.03 -4.17
N ALA A 187 7.53 -9.54 -3.07
CA ALA A 187 8.97 -9.51 -2.82
C ALA A 187 9.29 -10.17 -1.48
N ARG A 188 10.42 -10.85 -1.41
CA ARG A 188 10.91 -11.54 -0.21
C ARG A 188 12.07 -10.79 0.38
N LYS A 189 12.05 -10.59 1.71
CA LYS A 189 13.22 -10.12 2.45
C LYS A 189 14.39 -11.07 2.23
N GLY A 190 15.56 -10.52 1.90
CA GLY A 190 16.83 -11.23 1.87
C GLY A 190 17.13 -11.96 3.18
N ARG A 191 18.07 -12.90 3.14
CA ARG A 191 18.59 -13.47 4.39
C ARG A 191 19.55 -12.49 5.04
#